data_AF-A0A923MEB0-F1
#
_entry.id   AF-A0A923MEB0-F1
#
_cell.length_a   1.000
_cell.length_b   1.000
_cell.length_c   1.000
_cell.angle_alpha   90.00
_cell.angle_beta   90.00
_cell.angle_gamma   90.00
#
_symmetry.space_group_name_H-M   'P 1'
#
loop_
_entity.id
_entity.type
_entity.pdbx_description
1 polymer ?
#
loop_
_entity_poly.entity_id
_entity_poly.type
_entity_poly.pdbx_seq_one_letter_code
_entity_poly.pdbx_strand_id
1 'polypeptide(L)' 'MEIYGTIHFKLILPHFPGFQQEPLPAPVCSHSPDCKDCPYPRHGFLCWGADGTCLRTRMNKINGLEENTNDDSSGSR' A
#
# COMPACT_ATOMS: atom_id res chain seq x y z
N MET A 1 26.64 -42.62 -19.08
CA MET A 1 27.45 -41.54 -18.48
C MET A 1 26.47 -40.63 -17.75
N GLU A 2 26.10 -41.02 -16.54
CA GLU A 2 25.05 -40.37 -15.75
C GLU A 2 25.67 -39.23 -14.95
N ILE A 3 25.37 -37.99 -15.33
CA ILE A 3 25.81 -36.83 -14.56
C ILE A 3 24.89 -36.69 -13.35
N TYR A 4 25.33 -37.27 -12.23
CA TYR A 4 24.85 -36.96 -10.89
C TYR A 4 25.01 -35.45 -10.65
N GLY A 5 23.94 -34.70 -10.92
CA GLY A 5 23.84 -33.28 -10.66
C GLY A 5 22.69 -33.03 -9.72
N THR A 6 22.78 -33.50 -8.47
CA THR A 6 21.86 -33.14 -7.39
C THR A 6 22.07 -31.67 -7.04
N ILE A 7 21.54 -30.77 -7.87
CA ILE A 7 21.43 -29.34 -7.54
C ILE A 7 20.31 -29.24 -6.51
N HIS A 8 20.66 -29.52 -5.26
CA HIS A 8 19.83 -29.22 -4.13
C HIS A 8 19.88 -27.70 -3.95
N PHE A 9 19.05 -26.98 -4.71
CA PHE A 9 18.86 -25.52 -4.57
C PHE A 9 18.14 -25.25 -3.25
N LYS A 10 18.89 -25.43 -2.16
CA LYS A 10 18.52 -24.97 -0.83
C LYS A 10 18.60 -23.44 -0.88
N LEU A 11 17.44 -22.83 -1.14
CA LEU A 11 17.10 -21.47 -0.74
C LEU A 11 17.20 -21.36 0.79
N ILE A 12 18.38 -21.58 1.35
CA ILE A 12 18.68 -21.15 2.70
C ILE A 12 18.99 -19.67 2.56
N LEU A 13 17.98 -18.83 2.74
CA LEU A 13 18.24 -17.47 3.23
C LEU A 13 19.13 -17.67 4.47
N PRO A 14 20.35 -17.10 4.52
CA PRO A 14 21.15 -17.21 5.72
C PRO A 14 20.33 -16.53 6.81
N HIS A 15 19.84 -17.31 7.77
CA HIS A 15 19.24 -16.77 8.96
C HIS A 15 20.38 -16.12 9.74
N PHE A 16 20.70 -14.87 9.43
CA PHE A 16 21.72 -14.08 10.12
C PHE A 16 21.21 -13.80 11.53
N PRO A 17 21.74 -14.49 12.56
CA PRO A 17 21.31 -14.26 13.94
C PRO A 17 21.79 -12.85 14.33
N GLY A 18 20.85 -11.91 14.49
CA GLY A 18 21.15 -10.53 14.89
C GLY A 18 20.71 -9.45 13.90
N PHE A 19 20.23 -9.80 12.70
CA PHE A 19 19.58 -8.82 11.83
C PHE A 19 18.08 -8.73 12.19
N GLN A 20 17.78 -8.14 13.36
CA GLN A 20 16.43 -7.66 13.61
C GLN A 20 16.21 -6.47 12.71
N GLN A 21 15.50 -6.66 11.59
CA GLN A 21 15.01 -5.53 10.81
C GLN A 21 14.15 -4.70 11.75
N GLU A 22 14.59 -3.47 12.05
CA GLU A 22 13.70 -2.51 12.67
C GLU A 22 12.46 -2.40 11.77
N PRO A 23 11.24 -2.57 12.32
CA PRO A 23 10.04 -2.50 11.51
C PRO A 23 10.04 -1.18 10.75
N LEU A 24 10.03 -1.25 9.42
CA LEU A 24 9.94 -0.05 8.60
C LEU A 24 8.69 0.75 9.02
N PRO A 25 8.75 2.09 8.97
CA PRO A 25 7.59 2.90 9.28
C PRO A 25 6.41 2.45 8.39
N ALA A 26 5.23 2.37 9.00
CA ALA A 26 4.04 1.96 8.27
C ALA A 26 3.82 2.88 7.07
N PRO A 27 3.48 2.35 5.88
CA PRO A 27 3.18 3.19 4.74
C PRO A 27 2.01 4.11 5.07
N VAL A 28 2.23 5.40 4.85
CA VAL A 28 1.21 6.45 4.97
C VAL A 28 0.93 6.98 3.58
N CYS A 29 -0.34 7.22 3.32
CA CYS A 29 -0.77 7.83 2.09
C CYS A 29 -0.89 9.33 2.28
N SER A 30 -0.07 10.09 1.57
CA SER A 30 0.01 11.56 1.68
C SER A 30 -0.67 12.31 0.54
N HIS A 31 -1.34 11.59 -0.37
CA HIS A 31 -1.86 12.16 -1.62
C HIS A 31 -3.20 12.91 -1.45
N SER A 32 -3.99 12.54 -0.43
CA SER A 32 -5.25 13.20 -0.08
C SER A 32 -5.45 13.14 1.45
N PRO A 33 -5.98 14.21 2.08
CA PRO A 33 -6.33 14.20 3.49
C PRO A 33 -7.40 13.14 3.83
N ASP A 34 -8.26 12.80 2.86
CA ASP A 34 -9.31 11.78 3.00
C ASP A 34 -8.75 10.36 3.19
N CYS A 35 -7.46 10.16 2.91
CA CYS A 35 -6.78 8.90 3.16
C CYS A 35 -6.30 8.72 4.60
N LYS A 36 -6.51 9.71 5.48
CA LYS A 36 -6.25 9.58 6.92
C LYS A 36 -7.16 8.52 7.52
N ASP A 37 -6.60 7.53 8.20
CA ASP A 37 -7.34 6.42 8.82
C ASP A 37 -8.10 5.53 7.81
N CYS A 38 -7.58 5.42 6.58
CA CYS A 38 -8.18 4.59 5.53
C CYS A 38 -8.08 3.10 5.90
N PRO A 39 -9.20 2.35 5.88
CA PRO A 39 -9.16 0.91 6.14
C PRO A 39 -8.56 0.14 4.95
N TYR A 40 -8.39 0.79 3.80
CA TYR A 40 -7.79 0.22 2.61
C TYR A 40 -6.26 0.41 2.58
N PRO A 41 -5.53 -0.39 1.79
CA PRO A 41 -4.07 -0.31 1.71
C PRO A 41 -3.57 1.11 1.37
N ARG A 42 -2.61 1.60 2.17
CA ARG A 42 -2.04 2.95 2.04
C ARG A 42 -0.77 2.98 1.20
N HIS A 43 -0.71 2.18 0.14
CA HIS A 43 0.50 2.01 -0.67
C HIS A 43 0.26 2.27 -2.16
N GLY A 44 0.96 3.26 -2.71
CA GLY A 44 0.95 3.54 -4.15
C GLY A 44 -0.45 3.70 -4.74
N PHE A 45 -0.64 3.17 -5.95
CA PHE A 45 -1.92 3.17 -6.66
C PHE A 45 -3.05 2.41 -5.95
N LEU A 46 -2.76 1.64 -4.90
CA LEU A 46 -3.81 1.03 -4.07
C LEU A 46 -4.42 2.05 -3.11
N CYS A 47 -3.68 3.10 -2.75
CA CYS A 47 -4.23 4.13 -1.89
C CYS A 47 -5.07 5.17 -2.65
N TRP A 48 -4.63 5.59 -3.84
CA TRP A 48 -5.30 6.62 -4.63
C TRP A 48 -5.56 6.18 -6.06
N GLY A 49 -6.63 6.71 -6.66
CA GLY A 49 -6.96 6.50 -8.06
C GLY A 49 -6.17 7.42 -9.01
N ALA A 50 -6.31 7.20 -10.32
CA ALA A 50 -5.76 8.10 -11.34
C ALA A 50 -6.25 9.55 -11.21
N ASP A 51 -7.40 9.74 -10.60
CA ASP A 51 -8.02 11.01 -10.25
C ASP A 51 -7.45 11.66 -8.97
N GLY A 52 -6.46 11.03 -8.34
CA GLY A 52 -5.86 11.51 -7.08
C GLY A 52 -6.76 11.36 -5.85
N THR A 53 -7.99 10.86 -6.02
CA THR A 53 -8.93 10.64 -4.91
C THR A 53 -8.56 9.40 -4.12
N CYS A 54 -8.88 9.43 -2.83
CA CYS A 54 -8.65 8.29 -1.96
C CYS A 54 -9.52 7.09 -2.36
N LEU A 55 -8.96 5.88 -2.22
CA LEU A 55 -9.73 4.65 -2.46
C LEU A 55 -10.98 4.56 -1.57
N ARG A 56 -10.94 5.10 -0.34
CA ARG A 56 -12.13 5.17 0.53
C ARG A 56 -13.25 5.98 -0.10
N THR A 57 -12.94 7.15 -0.63
CA THR A 57 -13.91 8.02 -1.30
C THR A 57 -14.55 7.30 -2.48
N ARG A 58 -13.75 6.57 -3.26
CA ARG A 58 -14.25 5.73 -4.35
C ARG A 58 -15.15 4.60 -3.84
N MET A 59 -14.76 3.92 -2.77
CA MET A 59 -15.55 2.81 -2.22
C MET A 59 -16.85 3.29 -1.58
N ASN A 60 -16.86 4.46 -0.94
CA ASN A 60 -18.08 5.08 -0.42
C ASN A 60 -19.08 5.35 -1.55
N LYS A 61 -18.61 5.86 -2.70
CA LYS A 61 -19.45 6.04 -3.91
C LYS A 61 -20.04 4.72 -4.41
N ILE A 62 -19.23 3.66 -4.46
CA ILE A 62 -19.68 2.31 -4.88
C ILE A 62 -20.75 1.77 -3.93
N ASN A 63 -20.58 2.02 -2.63
CA ASN A 63 -21.49 1.54 -1.59
C ASN A 63 -22.73 2.44 -1.41
N GLY A 64 -22.86 3.55 -2.15
CA GLY A 64 -23.93 4.53 -1.94
C GLY A 64 -23.86 5.24 -0.58
N LEU A 65 -22.69 5.26 0.05
CA LEU A 65 -22.41 5.91 1.34
C LEU A 65 -21.92 7.36 1.12
N GLU A 66 -22.47 8.06 0.14
CA GLU A 66 -22.12 9.46 -0.10
C GLU A 66 -22.63 10.33 1.05
N GLU A 67 -21.72 10.68 1.96
CA GLU A 67 -21.90 11.81 2.86
C GLU A 67 -21.58 13.07 2.06
N ASN A 68 -22.53 14.00 1.99
CA ASN A 68 -22.39 15.28 1.28
C ASN A 68 -21.42 16.20 2.04
N THR A 69 -20.13 15.88 2.05
CA THR A 69 -19.09 16.79 2.49
C THR A 69 -18.69 17.65 1.30
N ASN A 70 -19.36 18.79 1.19
CA ASN A 70 -18.86 19.92 0.42
C ASN A 70 -17.55 20.37 1.08
N ASP A 71 -16.42 19.94 0.57
CA ASP A 71 -15.12 20.50 0.97
C ASP A 71 -14.55 21.30 -0.20
N ASP A 72 -14.89 22.58 -0.16
CA ASP A 72 -14.13 23.65 -0.77
C ASP A 72 -12.65 23.51 -0.40
N SER A 73 -11.81 23.12 -1.35
CA SER A 73 -10.39 23.48 -1.30
C SER A 73 -9.90 23.84 -2.68
N SER A 74 -10.08 25.13 -2.96
CA SER A 74 -9.22 25.92 -3.81
C SER A 74 -7.73 25.67 -3.47
N GLY A 75 -6.90 25.52 -4.49
CA GLY A 75 -5.44 25.43 -4.37
C GLY A 75 -4.80 24.81 -5.61
N SER A 76 -4.71 25.55 -6.73
CA SER A 76 -3.52 26.33 -7.10
C SER A 76 -2.28 25.50 -7.42
N ARG A 77 -2.06 25.22 -8.71
CA ARG A 77 -0.93 25.78 -9.48
C ARG A 77 -1.22 25.72 -10.98
#